data_AF-A0AAU6TBB2-F1
#
_entry.id   AF-A0AAU6TBB2-F1
#
_cell.length_a   1.000
_cell.length_b   1.000
_cell.length_c   1.000
_cell.angle_alpha   90.00
_cell.angle_beta   90.00
_cell.angle_gamma   90.00
#
_symmetry.space_group_name_H-M   'P 1'
#
loop_
_entity.id
_entity.type
_entity.pdbx_description
1 polymer ?
#
loop_
_entity_poly.entity_id
_entity_poly.type
_entity_poly.pdbx_seq_one_letter_code
_entity_poly.pdbx_strand_id
1 'polypeptide(L)'
;MPYYHFFKQGQALTYLDANAPSYGDERGQLIEQGFSPLAAPTFADSPAAALAQLQGQEEMENALGAHDDFYVANTHPATITGVSGV
;
A
#
# COMPACT_ATOMS: atom_id res chain seq x y z
N MET A 1 -11.86 -15.84 2.96
CA MET A 1 -11.75 -14.45 2.51
C MET A 1 -10.92 -14.45 1.23
N PRO A 2 -11.36 -13.78 0.16
CA PRO A 2 -10.62 -13.74 -1.11
C PRO A 2 -9.21 -13.17 -0.92
N TYR A 3 -8.25 -13.64 -1.72
CA TYR A 3 -6.84 -13.25 -1.58
C TYR A 3 -6.32 -12.78 -2.94
N TYR A 4 -6.25 -11.46 -3.15
CA TYR A 4 -6.00 -10.90 -4.47
C TYR A 4 -4.53 -10.52 -4.65
N HIS A 5 -3.95 -10.90 -5.79
CA HIS A 5 -2.62 -10.49 -6.21
C HIS A 5 -2.71 -9.66 -7.50
N PHE A 6 -2.24 -8.41 -7.46
CA PHE A 6 -2.32 -7.50 -8.60
C PHE A 6 -1.02 -7.48 -9.40
N PHE A 7 -1.18 -7.36 -10.72
CA PHE A 7 -0.09 -7.33 -11.68
C PHE A 7 -0.28 -6.18 -12.66
N LYS A 8 0.80 -5.47 -12.99
CA LYS A 8 0.81 -4.37 -13.97
C LYS A 8 1.72 -4.65 -15.16
N GLN A 9 1.32 -4.17 -16.33
CA GLN A 9 2.16 -4.08 -17.52
C GLN A 9 1.84 -2.77 -18.26
N GLY A 10 2.72 -1.77 -18.14
CA GLY A 10 2.45 -0.43 -18.68
C GLY A 10 1.18 0.15 -18.06
N GLN A 11 0.13 0.35 -18.86
CA GLN A 11 -1.19 0.83 -18.41
C GLN A 11 -2.19 -0.31 -18.10
N ALA A 12 -1.86 -1.56 -18.41
CA ALA A 12 -2.71 -2.70 -18.13
C ALA A 12 -2.57 -3.12 -16.66
N LEU A 13 -3.70 -3.29 -15.97
CA LEU A 13 -3.78 -3.82 -14.62
C LEU A 13 -4.67 -5.06 -14.64
N THR A 14 -4.19 -6.15 -14.04
CA THR A 14 -4.95 -7.38 -13.85
C THR A 14 -4.75 -7.91 -12.44
N TYR A 15 -5.55 -8.89 -12.05
CA TYR A 15 -5.43 -9.55 -10.75
C TYR A 15 -5.69 -11.05 -10.88
N LEU A 16 -5.08 -11.81 -9.97
CA LEU A 16 -5.34 -13.23 -9.76
C LEU A 16 -5.85 -13.46 -8.34
N ASP A 17 -6.66 -14.51 -8.15
CA ASP A 17 -6.96 -15.04 -6.82
C ASP A 17 -5.82 -15.97 -6.39
N ALA A 18 -5.07 -15.56 -5.39
CA ALA A 18 -3.93 -16.28 -4.85
C ALA A 18 -4.31 -17.52 -4.02
N ASN A 19 -5.59 -17.70 -3.71
CA ASN A 19 -6.10 -18.96 -3.15
C ASN A 19 -6.47 -19.99 -4.24
N ALA A 20 -6.52 -19.59 -5.52
CA ALA A 20 -6.90 -20.50 -6.58
C ALA A 20 -5.81 -21.57 -6.78
N PRO A 21 -6.20 -22.84 -7.03
CA PRO A 21 -5.22 -23.91 -7.28
C PRO A 21 -4.39 -23.64 -8.56
N SER A 22 -4.93 -22.90 -9.52
CA SER A 22 -4.27 -22.49 -10.76
C SER A 22 -3.35 -21.27 -10.62
N TYR A 23 -3.30 -20.65 -9.44
CA TYR A 23 -2.57 -19.40 -9.21
C TYR A 23 -1.10 -19.49 -9.63
N GLY A 24 -0.43 -20.62 -9.37
CA GLY A 24 0.98 -20.81 -9.75
C GLY A 24 1.20 -20.71 -11.26
N ASP A 25 0.37 -21.42 -12.03
CA ASP A 25 0.43 -21.44 -13.49
C ASP A 25 0.02 -20.11 -14.10
N GLU A 26 -1.07 -19.50 -13.63
CA GLU A 26 -1.57 -18.21 -14.11
C GLU A 26 -0.58 -17.08 -13.80
N ARG A 27 0.03 -17.10 -12.61
CA ARG A 27 1.09 -16.16 -12.25
C ARG A 27 2.29 -16.33 -13.17
N GLY A 28 2.73 -17.56 -13.44
CA GLY A 28 3.82 -17.85 -14.37
C GLY A 28 3.57 -17.24 -15.75
N GLN A 29 2.38 -17.48 -16.30
CA GLN A 29 1.96 -16.95 -17.60
C GLN A 29 1.93 -15.41 -17.62
N LEU A 30 1.48 -14.75 -16.55
CA LEU A 30 1.51 -13.29 -16.48
C LEU A 30 2.94 -12.75 -16.47
N ILE A 31 3.84 -13.37 -15.70
CA ILE A 31 5.26 -12.98 -15.68
C ILE A 31 5.90 -13.17 -17.06
N GLU A 32 5.64 -14.29 -17.73
CA GLU A 32 6.14 -14.56 -19.09
C GLU A 32 5.60 -13.57 -20.13
N GLN A 33 4.37 -13.09 -19.95
CA GLN A 33 3.78 -12.03 -20.76
C GLN A 33 4.35 -10.64 -20.46
N GLY A 34 5.19 -10.50 -19.42
CA GLY A 34 5.84 -9.24 -19.04
C GLY A 34 5.06 -8.42 -18.00
N PHE A 35 4.06 -9.00 -17.34
CA PHE A 35 3.45 -8.39 -16.18
C PHE A 35 4.37 -8.49 -14.97
N SER A 36 4.33 -7.47 -14.12
CA SER A 36 5.07 -7.43 -12.86
C SER A 36 4.09 -7.35 -11.68
N PRO A 37 4.31 -8.11 -10.60
CA PRO A 37 3.48 -8.01 -9.40
C PRO A 37 3.66 -6.61 -8.79
N LEU A 38 2.56 -6.00 -8.39
CA LEU A 38 2.57 -4.68 -7.76
C LEU A 38 3.04 -4.74 -6.31
N ALA A 39 2.52 -5.70 -5.56
CA ALA A 39 2.75 -5.88 -4.14
C ALA A 39 2.45 -7.33 -3.76
N ALA A 40 2.70 -7.68 -2.50
CA ALA A 40 2.26 -8.97 -1.97
C ALA A 40 0.72 -9.12 -2.06
N PRO A 41 0.19 -10.34 -2.21
CA PRO A 41 -1.25 -10.53 -2.26
C PRO A 41 -1.91 -10.10 -0.95
N THR A 42 -3.13 -9.58 -1.06
CA THR A 42 -3.86 -8.93 0.03
C THR A 42 -5.26 -9.50 0.20
N PHE A 43 -5.70 -9.69 1.43
CA PHE A 43 -7.06 -10.13 1.74
C PHE A 43 -8.04 -8.97 1.65
N ALA A 44 -9.12 -9.15 0.89
CA ALA A 44 -10.20 -8.18 0.83
C ALA A 44 -11.51 -8.83 0.38
N ASP A 45 -12.63 -8.16 0.63
CA ASP A 45 -13.95 -8.60 0.18
C ASP A 45 -14.18 -8.40 -1.32
N SER A 46 -13.38 -7.54 -1.97
CA SER A 46 -13.46 -7.29 -3.41
C SER A 46 -12.11 -6.85 -4.01
N PRO A 47 -11.90 -6.97 -5.33
CA PRO A 47 -10.70 -6.48 -5.99
C PRO A 47 -10.50 -4.97 -5.82
N ALA A 48 -11.58 -4.18 -5.86
CA ALA A 48 -11.50 -2.73 -5.67
C ALA A 48 -11.02 -2.35 -4.25
N ALA A 49 -11.50 -3.07 -3.23
CA ALA A 49 -11.08 -2.86 -1.85
C ALA A 49 -9.61 -3.28 -1.62
N ALA A 50 -9.14 -4.36 -2.26
CA ALA A 50 -7.74 -4.74 -2.19
C ALA A 50 -6.84 -3.73 -2.89
N LEU A 51 -7.25 -3.20 -4.05
CA LEU A 51 -6.48 -2.19 -4.76
C LEU A 51 -6.38 -0.88 -3.97
N ALA A 52 -7.48 -0.43 -3.35
CA ALA A 52 -7.48 0.77 -2.51
C ALA A 52 -6.55 0.63 -1.29
N GLN A 53 -6.46 -0.57 -0.71
CA GLN A 53 -5.51 -0.85 0.37
C GLN A 53 -4.05 -0.74 -0.09
N LEU A 54 -3.73 -1.27 -1.29
CA LEU A 54 -2.39 -1.16 -1.86
C LEU A 54 -2.01 0.30 -2.16
N GLN A 55 -2.91 1.07 -2.75
CA GLN A 55 -2.68 2.48 -3.04
C GLN A 55 -2.45 3.29 -1.77
N GLY A 56 -3.25 3.06 -0.72
CA GLY A 56 -3.07 3.72 0.57
C GLY A 56 -1.75 3.34 1.24
N GLN A 57 -1.27 2.11 1.04
CA GLN A 57 0.01 1.65 1.55
C GLN A 57 1.19 2.32 0.82
N GLU A 58 1.14 2.42 -0.51
CA GLU A 58 2.15 3.17 -1.30
C GLU A 58 2.18 4.66 -0.94
N GLU A 59 1.02 5.30 -0.77
CA GLU A 59 0.93 6.70 -0.33
C GLU A 59 1.52 6.90 1.07
N MET A 60 1.24 5.96 1.97
CA MET A 60 1.77 5.97 3.33
C MET A 60 3.29 5.74 3.31
N GLU A 61 3.81 4.77 2.58
CA GLU A 61 5.25 4.53 2.44
C GLU A 61 5.98 5.71 1.80
N ASN A 62 5.37 6.36 0.80
CA ASN A 62 5.91 7.57 0.19
C ASN A 62 5.94 8.74 1.20
N ALA A 63 4.86 8.92 1.96
CA ALA A 63 4.79 9.93 3.01
C ALA A 63 5.79 9.66 4.16
N LEU A 64 5.96 8.40 4.58
CA LEU A 64 6.96 8.03 5.58
C LEU A 64 8.39 8.21 5.07
N GLY A 65 8.67 7.86 3.80
CA GLY A 65 9.99 8.04 3.19
C GLY A 65 10.37 9.51 2.96
N ALA A 66 9.38 10.40 2.86
CA ALA A 66 9.60 11.85 2.81
C ALA A 66 9.78 12.50 4.19
N HIS A 67 9.48 11.76 5.27
CA HIS A 67 9.53 12.22 6.65
C HIS A 67 10.41 11.28 7.49
N ASP A 68 11.74 11.33 7.28
CA ASP A 68 12.73 10.62 8.11
C ASP A 68 12.75 11.14 9.58
N ASP A 69 12.04 12.23 9.87
CA ASP A 69 11.96 12.88 11.18
C ASP A 69 10.59 12.60 11.85
N PHE A 70 10.41 11.40 12.41
CA PHE A 70 9.26 11.10 13.26
C PHE A 70 9.42 11.75 14.63
N TYR A 71 8.80 12.92 14.82
CA TYR A 71 8.64 13.49 16.16
C TYR A 71 7.50 12.79 16.91
N VAL A 72 7.85 12.15 18.03
CA VAL A 72 6.87 11.72 19.04
C VAL A 72 6.22 12.97 19.63
N ALA A 73 4.95 13.20 19.28
CA ALA A 73 4.12 14.24 19.88
C ALA A 73 3.70 13.83 21.31
N ASN A 74 4.66 13.64 22.22
CA ASN A 74 4.36 13.38 23.63
C ASN A 74 5.52 13.78 24.53
N THR A 75 5.79 15.09 24.63
CA THR A 75 6.27 15.74 25.86
C THR A 75 6.18 17.25 25.71
N HIS A 76 5.01 17.85 25.97
CA HIS A 76 4.95 19.23 26.47
C HIS A 76 3.65 19.44 27.25
N PRO A 77 3.68 19.74 28.56
CA PRO A 77 2.92 20.88 29.04
C PRO A 77 3.76 22.12 28.69
N ALA A 78 3.53 22.71 27.52
CA ALA A 78 4.07 24.02 27.21
C ALA A 78 3.34 25.02 28.09
N THR A 79 3.99 25.44 29.19
CA THR A 79 3.57 26.64 29.92
C THR A 79 3.71 27.82 28.97
N ILE A 80 2.58 28.24 28.38
CA ILE A 80 2.49 29.51 27.67
C ILE A 80 2.43 30.60 28.75
N THR A 81 3.59 31.11 29.17
CA THR A 81 3.65 32.43 29.80
C THR A 81 3.87 33.45 28.70
N GLY A 82 2.76 33.92 28.13
CA GLY A 82 2.75 35.20 27.46
C GLY A 82 2.82 36.31 28.51
N VAL A 83 3.64 37.32 28.27
CA VAL A 83 3.22 38.74 28.32
C VAL A 83 4.25 39.58 27.56
N SER A 84 3.83 40.08 26.41
CA SER A 84 4.32 41.35 25.85
C SER A 84 3.97 42.49 26.79
N GLY A 85 4.84 43.49 26.93
CA GLY A 85 4.48 44.74 27.60
C GLY A 85 5.61 45.77 27.73
N VAL A 86 5.69 46.62 26.70
CA VAL A 86 6.21 48.01 26.62
C VAL A 86 7.70 48.28 26.81
#